data_AF-A0A9N9T7E9-F1
#
_entry.id   AF-A0A9N9T7E9-F1
#
_cell.length_a   1.000
_cell.length_b   1.000
_cell.length_c   1.000
_cell.angle_alpha   90.00
_cell.angle_beta   90.00
_cell.angle_gamma   90.00
#
_symmetry.space_group_name_H-M   'P 1'
#
loop_
_entity.id
_entity.type
_entity.pdbx_description
1 polymer ?
#
loop_
_entity_poly.entity_id
_entity_poly.type
_entity_poly.pdbx_seq_one_letter_code
_entity_poly.pdbx_strand_id
1 'polypeptide(L)'
;MLRVLLFLFFMLFYGLEAWTFKKDVSERLKAFELLAYRKILRISWVNRVTNVEVLRRMRKDKEVLNTIKARKLQYLGHVVRRERYNLLQLIMQGIIQGRRSSGRRRISWLNNLRAWLTALLLTSLEQQYRKCELP
;
A
#
# COMPACT_ATOMS: atom_id res chain seq x y z
N MET A 1 1.30 -23.46 11.49
CA MET A 1 1.07 -22.86 10.15
C MET A 1 0.88 -21.34 10.19
N LEU A 2 0.01 -20.80 11.07
CA LEU A 2 -0.21 -19.34 11.20
C LEU A 2 1.04 -18.54 11.63
N ARG A 3 1.92 -19.12 12.47
CA ARG A 3 3.16 -18.47 12.95
C ARG A 3 4.15 -18.11 11.82
N VAL A 4 4.31 -18.98 10.83
CA VAL A 4 5.23 -18.74 9.69
C VAL A 4 4.69 -17.64 8.78
N LEU A 5 3.38 -17.61 8.60
CA LEU A 5 2.71 -16.59 7.80
C LEU A 5 2.86 -15.20 8.42
N LEU A 6 2.67 -15.10 9.75
CA LEU A 6 2.85 -13.84 10.46
C LEU A 6 4.28 -13.32 10.30
N PHE A 7 5.28 -14.21 10.38
CA PHE A 7 6.67 -13.86 10.17
C PHE A 7 6.95 -13.36 8.74
N LEU A 8 6.44 -14.06 7.72
CA LEU A 8 6.59 -13.65 6.33
C LEU A 8 5.94 -12.29 6.05
N PHE A 9 4.72 -12.06 6.54
CA PHE A 9 4.06 -10.77 6.40
C PHE A 9 4.77 -9.67 7.19
N PHE A 10 5.28 -9.97 8.39
CA PHE A 10 6.05 -9.01 9.17
C PHE A 10 7.32 -8.57 8.44
N MET A 11 8.09 -9.52 7.90
CA MET A 11 9.29 -9.24 7.11
C MET A 11 8.96 -8.45 5.84
N LEU A 12 7.86 -8.80 5.18
CA LEU A 12 7.34 -8.07 4.02
C LEU A 12 6.98 -6.63 4.39
N PHE A 13 6.23 -6.41 5.48
CA PHE A 13 5.82 -5.07 5.90
C PHE A 13 7.01 -4.19 6.27
N TYR A 14 8.00 -4.72 6.99
CA TYR A 14 9.19 -3.99 7.41
C TYR A 14 9.94 -3.38 6.21
N GLY A 15 10.21 -4.16 5.16
CA GLY A 15 10.89 -3.65 3.97
C GLY A 15 10.04 -2.69 3.14
N LEU A 16 8.72 -2.92 3.11
CA LEU A 16 7.80 -2.15 2.26
C LEU A 16 7.46 -0.77 2.81
N GLU A 17 7.62 -0.52 4.11
CA GLU A 17 7.43 0.80 4.73
C GLU A 17 8.39 1.85 4.14
N ALA A 18 9.65 1.48 3.89
CA ALA A 18 10.66 2.38 3.32
C ALA A 18 10.65 2.47 1.78
N TRP A 19 10.06 1.50 1.08
CA TRP A 19 10.16 1.41 -0.39
C TRP A 19 9.18 2.29 -1.15
N THR A 20 9.53 2.65 -2.38
CA THR A 20 8.64 3.39 -3.31
C THR A 20 7.83 2.41 -4.16
N PHE A 21 6.51 2.57 -4.22
CA PHE A 21 5.67 1.68 -5.02
C PHE A 21 5.51 2.17 -6.45
N LYS A 22 5.84 1.29 -7.39
CA LYS A 22 5.31 1.34 -8.75
C LYS A 22 4.02 0.52 -8.84
N LYS A 23 3.23 0.73 -9.90
CA LYS A 23 2.05 -0.10 -10.19
C LYS A 23 2.42 -1.59 -10.26
N ASP A 24 3.54 -1.92 -10.90
CA ASP A 24 4.00 -3.31 -11.06
C ASP A 24 4.23 -4.03 -9.72
N VAL A 25 4.87 -3.33 -8.77
CA VAL A 25 5.11 -3.87 -7.42
C VAL A 25 3.80 -4.08 -6.68
N SER A 26 2.83 -3.19 -6.87
CA SER A 26 1.49 -3.28 -6.27
C SER A 26 0.73 -4.51 -6.77
N GLU A 27 0.81 -4.81 -8.07
CA GLU A 27 0.19 -6.00 -8.65
C GLU A 27 0.89 -7.29 -8.23
N ARG A 28 2.23 -7.30 -8.20
CA ARG A 28 3.01 -8.43 -7.68
C ARG A 28 2.68 -8.74 -6.22
N LEU A 29 2.44 -7.71 -5.41
CA LEU A 29 2.07 -7.86 -4.01
C LEU A 29 0.69 -8.48 -3.84
N LYS A 30 -0.30 -8.05 -4.64
CA LYS A 30 -1.63 -8.68 -4.67
C LYS A 30 -1.56 -10.16 -5.08
N ALA A 31 -0.72 -10.48 -6.06
CA ALA A 31 -0.50 -11.86 -6.48
C ALA A 31 0.19 -12.69 -5.37
N PHE A 32 1.19 -12.12 -4.69
CA PHE A 32 1.86 -12.74 -3.55
C PHE A 32 0.88 -13.05 -2.41
N GLU A 33 0.00 -12.11 -2.06
CA GLU A 33 -1.03 -12.30 -1.04
C GLU A 33 -1.94 -13.51 -1.37
N LEU A 34 -2.41 -13.59 -2.61
CA LEU A 34 -3.22 -14.73 -3.08
C LEU A 34 -2.44 -16.06 -3.06
N LEU A 35 -1.16 -16.04 -3.43
CA LEU A 35 -0.31 -17.24 -3.36
C LEU A 35 -0.13 -17.70 -1.91
N ALA A 36 0.07 -16.78 -0.97
CA ALA A 36 0.16 -17.09 0.45
C ALA A 36 -1.14 -17.73 0.96
N TYR A 37 -2.31 -17.17 0.60
CA TYR A 37 -3.61 -17.74 0.96
C TYR A 37 -3.83 -19.15 0.38
N ARG A 38 -3.45 -19.39 -0.87
CA ARG A 38 -3.51 -20.74 -1.46
C ARG A 38 -2.66 -21.76 -0.69
N LYS A 39 -1.47 -21.37 -0.24
CA LYS A 39 -0.58 -22.24 0.56
C LYS A 39 -1.16 -22.57 1.94
N ILE A 40 -1.81 -21.60 2.60
CA ILE A 40 -2.49 -21.82 3.89
C ILE A 40 -3.65 -22.79 3.74
N LEU A 41 -4.50 -22.56 2.72
CA LEU A 41 -5.66 -23.40 2.44
C LEU A 41 -5.29 -24.75 1.80
N ARG A 42 -3.99 -25.02 1.58
CA ARG A 42 -3.46 -26.22 0.93
C ARG A 42 -4.15 -26.52 -0.41
N ILE A 43 -4.51 -25.49 -1.15
CA ILE A 43 -5.19 -25.64 -2.45
C ILE A 43 -4.16 -26.06 -3.49
N SER A 44 -4.29 -27.28 -3.99
CA SER A 44 -3.54 -27.74 -5.17
C SER A 44 -3.93 -26.93 -6.40
N TRP A 45 -2.98 -26.74 -7.32
CA TRP A 45 -3.22 -26.09 -8.61
C TRP A 45 -4.25 -26.86 -9.46
N VAL A 46 -4.35 -28.18 -9.26
CA VAL A 46 -5.31 -29.07 -9.95
C VAL A 46 -6.75 -28.65 -9.71
N ASN A 47 -7.05 -28.09 -8.53
CA ASN A 47 -8.41 -27.69 -8.16
C ASN A 47 -8.93 -26.46 -8.93
N ARG A 48 -8.07 -25.79 -9.73
CA ARG A 48 -8.41 -24.62 -10.58
C ARG A 48 -9.30 -23.57 -9.88
N VAL A 49 -9.08 -23.35 -8.58
CA VAL A 49 -9.91 -22.47 -7.76
C VAL A 49 -9.67 -21.00 -8.14
N THR A 50 -10.75 -20.28 -8.41
CA THR A 50 -10.73 -18.86 -8.76
C THR A 50 -10.19 -18.00 -7.61
N ASN A 51 -9.59 -16.85 -7.94
CA ASN A 51 -9.06 -15.94 -6.92
C ASN A 51 -10.16 -15.43 -5.95
N VAL A 52 -11.39 -15.26 -6.45
CA VAL A 52 -12.54 -14.82 -5.65
C VAL A 52 -12.91 -15.87 -4.61
N GLU A 53 -12.93 -17.15 -5.00
CA GLU A 53 -13.25 -18.24 -4.09
C GLU A 53 -12.16 -18.43 -3.01
N VAL A 54 -10.89 -18.19 -3.33
CA VAL A 54 -9.80 -18.20 -2.34
C VAL A 54 -10.03 -17.13 -1.27
N LEU A 55 -10.40 -15.91 -1.66
CA LEU A 55 -10.69 -14.81 -0.73
C LEU A 55 -11.94 -15.11 0.11
N ARG A 56 -12.99 -15.65 -0.52
CA ARG A 56 -14.23 -16.07 0.18
C ARG A 56 -13.95 -17.09 1.29
N ARG A 57 -13.11 -18.09 1.01
CA ARG A 57 -12.70 -19.10 2.00
C ARG A 57 -11.88 -18.53 3.15
N MET A 58 -11.00 -17.57 2.85
CA MET A 58 -10.25 -16.85 3.89
C MET A 58 -11.11 -15.88 4.71
N ARG A 59 -12.33 -15.56 4.24
CA ARG A 59 -13.22 -14.51 4.78
C ARG A 59 -12.51 -13.16 4.95
N LYS A 60 -11.58 -12.86 4.03
CA LYS A 60 -10.76 -11.64 4.05
C LYS A 60 -10.63 -11.07 2.65
N ASP A 61 -10.64 -9.75 2.58
CA ASP A 61 -10.33 -9.00 1.37
C ASP A 61 -8.81 -8.78 1.20
N LYS A 62 -8.40 -8.12 0.11
CA LYS A 62 -7.00 -7.77 -0.15
C LYS A 62 -6.55 -6.67 0.82
N GLU A 63 -6.03 -7.06 1.97
CA GLU A 63 -5.71 -6.16 3.07
C GLU A 63 -4.25 -5.66 3.02
N VAL A 64 -3.34 -6.40 2.40
CA VAL A 64 -1.89 -6.13 2.51
C VAL A 64 -1.52 -4.75 1.99
N LEU A 65 -2.01 -4.37 0.80
CA LEU A 65 -1.67 -3.10 0.19
C LEU A 65 -2.26 -1.91 0.98
N ASN A 66 -3.47 -2.07 1.51
CA ASN A 66 -4.12 -1.06 2.34
C ASN A 66 -3.41 -0.90 3.69
N THR A 67 -3.00 -2.01 4.30
CA THR A 67 -2.22 -2.02 5.55
C THR A 67 -0.90 -1.26 5.39
N ILE A 68 -0.20 -1.46 4.27
CA ILE A 68 1.04 -0.74 3.98
C ILE A 68 0.79 0.76 3.79
N LYS A 69 -0.25 1.13 3.05
CA LYS A 69 -0.64 2.53 2.88
C LYS A 69 -0.92 3.19 4.24
N ALA A 70 -1.69 2.52 5.09
CA ALA A 70 -2.03 3.00 6.43
C ALA A 70 -0.78 3.18 7.30
N ARG A 71 0.12 2.19 7.35
CA ARG A 71 1.37 2.25 8.11
C ARG A 71 2.28 3.38 7.65
N LYS A 72 2.42 3.57 6.33
CA LYS A 72 3.20 4.68 5.78
C LYS A 72 2.62 6.04 6.12
N LEU A 73 1.29 6.16 6.10
CA LEU A 73 0.61 7.39 6.49
C LEU A 73 0.76 7.65 8.00
N GLN A 74 0.67 6.60 8.82
CA GLN A 74 0.94 6.67 10.26
C GLN A 74 2.39 7.11 10.54
N TYR A 75 3.36 6.56 9.81
CA TYR A 75 4.77 6.97 9.89
C TYR A 75 4.96 8.44 9.50
N LEU A 76 4.37 8.86 8.38
CA LEU A 76 4.40 10.28 7.98
C LEU A 76 3.78 11.17 9.08
N GLY A 77 2.62 10.80 9.60
CA GLY A 77 1.96 11.53 10.69
C GLY A 77 2.77 11.52 11.98
N HIS A 78 3.55 10.47 12.26
CA HIS A 78 4.46 10.42 13.40
C HIS A 78 5.64 11.38 13.22
N VAL A 79 6.25 11.40 12.02
CA VAL A 79 7.35 12.30 11.67
C VAL A 79 6.91 13.76 11.77
N VAL A 80 5.74 14.11 11.24
CA VAL A 80 5.22 15.49 11.26
C VAL A 80 4.85 15.96 12.68
N ARG A 81 4.38 15.07 13.56
CA ARG A 81 3.95 15.45 14.92
C ARG A 81 5.08 15.62 15.94
N ARG A 82 6.27 15.04 15.70
CA ARG A 82 7.37 15.09 16.68
C ARG A 82 8.49 16.02 16.23
N GLU A 83 8.81 17.01 17.06
CA GLU A 83 9.90 17.98 16.82
C GLU A 83 11.29 17.33 16.75
N ARG A 84 11.49 16.16 17.37
CA ARG A 84 12.74 15.39 17.27
C ARG A 84 13.15 15.07 15.83
N TYR A 85 12.20 15.06 14.89
CA TYR A 85 12.45 14.78 13.47
C TYR A 85 12.51 16.05 12.60
N ASN A 86 12.81 17.23 13.17
CA ASN A 86 12.83 18.50 12.46
C ASN A 86 13.65 18.47 11.15
N LEU A 87 14.85 17.89 11.15
CA LEU A 87 15.66 17.71 9.93
C LEU A 87 14.92 16.91 8.85
N LEU A 88 14.26 15.81 9.24
CA LEU A 88 13.52 14.97 8.30
C LEU A 88 12.27 15.70 7.78
N GLN A 89 11.60 16.48 8.63
CA GLN A 89 10.48 17.34 8.22
C GLN A 89 10.95 18.38 7.21
N LEU A 90 12.09 19.03 7.45
CA LEU A 90 12.69 20.00 6.53
C LEU A 90 13.02 19.34 5.18
N ILE A 91 13.60 18.14 5.18
CA ILE A 91 13.88 17.39 3.94
C ILE A 91 12.59 17.00 3.21
N MET A 92 11.53 16.62 3.94
CA MET A 92 10.25 16.24 3.35
C MET A 92 9.50 17.44 2.77
N GLN A 93 9.60 18.61 3.41
CA GLN A 93 8.99 19.86 2.96
C GLN A 93 9.83 20.60 1.92
N GLY A 94 11.14 20.34 1.89
CA GLY A 94 12.11 20.97 1.00
C GLY A 94 11.80 20.71 -0.47
N ILE A 95 11.11 21.67 -1.10
CA ILE A 95 10.97 21.72 -2.55
C ILE A 95 12.25 22.34 -3.10
N ILE A 96 13.12 21.50 -3.67
CA ILE A 96 14.32 21.97 -4.37
C ILE A 96 13.87 22.51 -5.73
N GLN A 97 14.13 23.79 -5.98
CA GLN A 97 13.87 24.43 -7.27
C GLN A 97 14.76 23.80 -8.34
N GLY A 98 14.17 23.52 -9.51
CA GLY A 98 14.89 22.96 -10.67
C GLY A 98 14.36 21.62 -11.17
N ARG A 99 14.86 21.19 -12.32
CA ARG A 99 14.45 19.94 -12.98
C ARG A 99 15.26 18.77 -12.44
N ARG A 100 14.61 17.63 -12.17
CA ARG A 100 15.33 16.39 -11.83
C ARG A 100 16.21 15.97 -13.01
N SER A 101 17.47 15.63 -12.73
CA SER A 101 18.40 15.11 -13.72
C SER A 101 17.87 13.84 -14.42
N SER A 102 18.25 13.67 -15.68
CA SER A 102 17.97 12.43 -16.41
C SER A 102 18.60 11.24 -15.68
N GLY A 103 17.85 10.14 -15.54
CA GLY A 103 18.28 8.94 -14.80
C GLY A 103 17.85 8.87 -13.33
N ARG A 104 17.49 10.00 -12.69
CA ARG A 104 16.95 9.96 -11.32
C ARG A 104 15.57 9.30 -11.30
N ARG A 105 15.27 8.50 -10.26
CA ARG A 105 13.94 7.89 -10.09
C ARG A 105 12.85 8.97 -10.14
N ARG A 106 11.88 8.79 -11.06
CA ARG A 106 10.79 9.75 -11.29
C ARG A 106 9.78 9.81 -10.14
N ILE A 107 9.61 8.70 -9.42
CA ILE A 107 8.65 8.58 -8.31
C ILE A 107 9.44 8.65 -7.00
N SER A 108 9.13 9.65 -6.17
CA SER A 108 9.59 9.73 -4.79
C SER A 108 8.60 9.08 -3.83
N TRP A 109 9.04 8.76 -2.62
CA TRP A 109 8.18 8.20 -1.57
C TRP A 109 7.01 9.14 -1.24
N LEU A 110 7.27 10.44 -1.11
CA LEU A 110 6.23 11.46 -0.91
C LEU A 110 5.28 11.59 -2.10
N ASN A 111 5.78 11.56 -3.34
CA ASN A 111 4.92 11.61 -4.53
C ASN A 111 3.97 10.40 -4.59
N ASN A 112 4.44 9.24 -4.15
CA ASN A 112 3.63 8.03 -4.07
C ASN A 112 2.50 8.18 -3.05
N LEU A 113 2.79 8.74 -1.87
CA LEU A 113 1.76 9.06 -0.87
C LEU A 113 0.76 10.10 -1.38
N ARG A 114 1.24 11.19 -1.98
CA ARG A 114 0.37 12.21 -2.57
C ARG A 114 -0.57 11.61 -3.61
N ALA A 115 -0.06 10.79 -4.53
CA ALA A 115 -0.89 10.12 -5.52
C ALA A 115 -2.00 9.24 -4.89
N TRP A 116 -1.70 8.55 -3.78
CA TRP A 116 -2.70 7.75 -3.06
C TRP A 116 -3.73 8.61 -2.33
N LEU A 117 -3.30 9.70 -1.70
CA LEU A 117 -4.19 10.63 -1.00
C LEU A 117 -5.12 11.33 -1.99
N THR A 118 -4.59 11.80 -3.12
CA THR A 118 -5.40 12.39 -4.19
C THR A 118 -6.43 11.38 -4.70
N ALA A 119 -6.03 10.12 -4.95
CA ALA A 119 -6.98 9.09 -5.36
C ALA A 119 -8.08 8.85 -4.31
N LEU A 120 -7.73 8.80 -3.01
CA LEU A 120 -8.69 8.60 -1.93
C LEU A 120 -9.69 9.77 -1.81
N LEU A 121 -9.18 11.00 -1.91
CA LEU A 121 -10.01 12.22 -1.87
C LEU A 121 -10.97 12.27 -3.06
N LEU A 122 -10.49 11.96 -4.27
CA LEU A 122 -11.34 11.88 -5.46
C LEU A 122 -12.45 10.85 -5.29
N THR A 123 -12.16 9.65 -4.81
CA THR A 123 -13.19 8.63 -4.54
C THR A 123 -14.20 9.08 -3.48
N SER A 124 -13.74 9.80 -2.45
CA SER A 124 -14.61 10.33 -1.40
C SER A 124 -15.54 11.42 -1.94
N LEU A 125 -15.04 12.30 -2.80
CA LEU A 125 -15.82 13.32 -3.47
C LEU A 125 -16.83 12.72 -4.46
N GLU A 126 -16.43 11.72 -5.24
CA GLU A 126 -17.33 10.98 -6.14
C GLU A 126 -18.46 10.27 -5.38
N GLN A 127 -18.16 9.67 -4.22
CA GLN A 127 -19.18 9.08 -3.35
C GLN A 127 -20.12 10.12 -2.75
N GLN A 128 -19.61 11.29 -2.40
CA GLN A 128 -20.44 12.38 -1.88
C GLN A 128 -21.35 12.94 -2.97
N TYR A 129 -20.83 13.19 -4.16
CA TYR A 129 -21.60 13.65 -5.31
C TYR A 129 -22.70 12.63 -5.70
N ARG A 130 -22.37 11.34 -5.75
CA ARG A 130 -23.33 10.26 -6.03
C ARG A 130 -24.44 10.13 -4.98
N LYS A 131 -24.17 10.52 -3.72
CA LYS A 131 -25.19 10.57 -2.66
C LYS A 131 -26.12 11.78 -2.79
N CYS A 132 -25.62 12.88 -3.37
CA CYS A 132 -26.43 14.08 -3.64
C CYS A 132 -27.31 13.95 -4.89
N GLU A 133 -27.01 13.03 -5.82
CA GLU A 133 -27.80 12.77 -7.04
C GLU A 133 -28.93 11.73 -6.89
N LEU A 134 -29.11 11.16 -5.70
CA LEU A 134 -30.23 10.26 -5.41
C LEU A 134 -31.39 11.08 -4.82
N PRO A 135 -32.56 11.17 -5.50
CA PRO A 135 -33.77 11.78 -4.95
C PRO A 135 -34.35 10.97 -3.78
#